data_AF-A0A363UBV8-F1
#
_entry.id   AF-A0A363UBV8-F1
#
_cell.length_a   1.000
_cell.length_b   1.000
_cell.length_c   1.000
_cell.angle_alpha   90.00
_cell.angle_beta   90.00
_cell.angle_gamma   90.00
#
_symmetry.space_group_name_H-M   'P 1'
#
loop_
_entity.id
_entity.type
_entity.pdbx_description
1 polymer ?
#
loop_
_entity_poly.entity_id
_entity_poly.type
_entity_poly.pdbx_seq_one_letter_code
_entity_poly.pdbx_strand_id
1 'polypeptide(L)'
;MGRTLVTITQLLNETEANLSAFRRTLRRSDQYVFDGLFAAARRHIAAIGQAESLLPFESALLAMLLEQSKEIAVLEQKVEELIKKNSG
;
A
#
# COMPACT_ATOMS: atom_id res chain seq x y z
N MET A 1 8.61 34.30 1.37
CA MET A 1 9.02 32.90 1.12
C MET A 1 7.77 32.14 0.71
N GLY A 2 7.59 31.85 -0.58
CA GLY A 2 6.39 31.15 -1.06
C GLY A 2 6.27 29.79 -0.38
N ARG A 3 5.05 29.40 0.03
CA ARG A 3 4.78 28.08 0.61
C ARG A 3 5.15 27.03 -0.43
N THR A 4 6.25 26.30 -0.21
CA THR A 4 6.58 25.12 -1.00
C THR A 4 5.38 24.18 -0.93
N LEU A 5 4.79 23.84 -2.08
CA LEU A 5 3.70 22.87 -2.12
C LEU A 5 4.27 21.52 -1.66
N VAL A 6 3.66 20.95 -0.62
CA VAL A 6 4.07 19.64 -0.10
C VAL A 6 3.68 18.58 -1.14
N THR A 7 4.64 17.75 -1.50
CA THR A 7 4.43 16.66 -2.47
C THR A 7 3.74 15.47 -1.81
N ILE A 8 3.03 14.65 -2.60
CA ILE A 8 2.44 13.39 -2.12
C ILE A 8 3.50 12.47 -1.50
N THR A 9 4.71 12.41 -2.07
CA THR A 9 5.83 11.65 -1.49
C THR A 9 6.17 12.12 -0.09
N GLN A 10 6.24 13.43 0.14
CA GLN A 10 6.53 14.00 1.46
C GLN A 10 5.41 13.67 2.46
N LEU A 11 4.14 13.80 2.04
CA LEU A 11 2.99 13.48 2.87
C LEU A 11 2.96 11.99 3.27
N LEU A 12 3.30 11.08 2.35
CA LEU A 12 3.40 9.66 2.66
C LEU A 12 4.54 9.35 3.65
N ASN A 13 5.71 9.97 3.46
CA ASN A 13 6.84 9.79 4.38
C ASN A 13 6.51 10.31 5.79
N GLU A 14 5.82 11.47 5.87
CA GLU A 14 5.36 12.03 7.14
C GLU A 14 4.33 11.11 7.80
N THR A 15 3.38 10.58 7.03
CA THR A 15 2.38 9.62 7.53
C THR A 15 3.05 8.35 8.07
N GLU A 16 4.01 7.78 7.34
CA GLU A 16 4.76 6.59 7.76
C GLU A 16 5.55 6.85 9.05
N ALA A 17 6.17 8.03 9.17
CA ALA A 17 6.87 8.46 10.38
C ALA A 17 5.91 8.62 11.58
N ASN A 18 4.73 9.21 11.37
CA ASN A 18 3.69 9.37 12.39
C ASN A 18 3.15 8.02 12.88
N LEU A 19 3.15 7.00 12.02
CA LEU A 19 2.75 5.64 12.36
C LEU A 19 3.90 4.78 12.92
N SER A 20 5.11 5.33 13.11
CA SER A 20 6.24 4.58 13.64
C SER A 20 5.99 3.97 15.03
N ALA A 21 5.23 4.64 15.90
CA ALA A 21 4.83 4.10 17.20
C ALA A 21 3.89 2.89 17.05
N PHE A 22 2.90 3.00 16.17
CA PHE A 22 2.00 1.89 15.82
C PHE A 22 2.78 0.71 15.23
N ARG A 23 3.65 0.96 14.25
CA ARG A 23 4.50 -0.08 13.66
C ARG A 23 5.32 -0.82 14.73
N ARG A 24 5.87 -0.11 15.72
CA ARG A 24 6.68 -0.74 16.79
C ARG A 24 5.90 -1.65 17.72
N THR A 25 4.58 -1.50 17.84
CA THR A 25 3.74 -2.40 18.66
C THR A 25 3.35 -3.67 17.93
N LEU A 26 3.53 -3.72 16.60
CA LEU A 26 3.26 -4.90 15.79
C LEU A 26 4.33 -6.00 15.99
N ARG A 27 3.93 -7.26 15.77
CA ARG A 27 4.88 -8.39 15.70
C ARG A 27 5.86 -8.17 14.54
N ARG A 28 7.04 -8.78 14.61
CA ARG A 28 8.08 -8.61 13.57
C ARG A 28 7.61 -9.02 12.16
N SER A 29 6.77 -10.05 12.04
CA SER A 29 6.13 -10.44 10.78
C SER A 29 5.24 -9.32 10.23
N ASP A 30 4.45 -8.72 11.09
CA ASP A 30 3.42 -7.74 10.73
C ASP A 30 4.08 -6.39 10.42
N GLN A 31 5.20 -6.07 11.06
CA GLN A 31 6.05 -4.93 10.70
C GLN A 31 6.53 -5.00 9.24
N TYR A 32 6.96 -6.18 8.79
CA TYR A 32 7.39 -6.37 7.41
C TYR A 32 6.22 -6.20 6.42
N VAL A 33 5.04 -6.74 6.75
CA VAL A 33 3.83 -6.53 5.95
C VAL A 33 3.45 -5.06 5.91
N PHE A 34 3.49 -4.37 7.05
CA PHE A 34 3.21 -2.94 7.17
C PHE A 34 4.13 -2.09 6.29
N ASP A 35 5.44 -2.35 6.29
CA ASP A 35 6.39 -1.68 5.39
C ASP A 35 6.06 -1.93 3.92
N GLY A 36 5.63 -3.16 3.61
CA GLY A 36 5.15 -3.55 2.28
C GLY A 36 3.94 -2.73 1.82
N LEU A 37 3.01 -2.38 2.72
CA LEU A 37 1.86 -1.54 2.40
C LEU A 37 2.30 -0.14 1.96
N PHE A 38 3.22 0.51 2.67
CA PHE A 38 3.74 1.82 2.27
C PHE A 38 4.52 1.75 0.95
N ALA A 39 5.28 0.68 0.73
CA ALA A 39 5.93 0.43 -0.55
C ALA A 39 4.92 0.26 -1.70
N ALA A 40 3.78 -0.41 -1.45
CA ALA A 40 2.70 -0.55 -2.42
C ALA A 40 2.05 0.80 -2.75
N ALA A 41 1.72 1.61 -1.74
CA ALA A 41 1.16 2.95 -1.93
C ALA A 41 2.07 3.86 -2.76
N ARG A 42 3.40 3.79 -2.54
CA ARG A 42 4.39 4.57 -3.29
C ARG A 42 4.37 4.32 -4.80
N ARG A 43 3.91 3.14 -5.26
CA ARG A 43 3.74 2.85 -6.70
C ARG A 43 2.63 3.68 -7.35
N HIS A 44 1.75 4.26 -6.53
CA HIS A 44 0.54 4.97 -6.95
C HIS A 44 0.59 6.46 -6.62
N ILE A 45 1.78 7.04 -6.36
CA ILE A 45 1.96 8.47 -6.03
C ILE A 45 1.23 9.39 -7.01
N ALA A 46 1.33 9.11 -8.32
CA ALA A 46 0.65 9.89 -9.35
C ALA A 46 -0.87 9.82 -9.22
N ALA A 47 -1.44 8.62 -9.01
CA ALA A 47 -2.88 8.43 -8.84
C ALA A 47 -3.39 9.08 -7.55
N ILE A 48 -2.63 8.97 -6.46
CA ILE A 48 -2.93 9.63 -5.18
C ILE A 48 -2.96 11.15 -5.35
N GLY A 49 -2.03 11.73 -6.13
CA GLY A 49 -1.98 13.17 -6.38
C GLY A 49 -3.15 13.71 -7.23
N GLN A 50 -3.81 12.86 -8.00
CA GLN A 50 -4.96 13.23 -8.82
C GLN A 50 -6.30 13.08 -8.08
N ALA A 51 -6.30 12.43 -6.92
CA ALA A 51 -7.52 12.20 -6.14
C ALA A 51 -7.86 13.43 -5.28
N GLU A 52 -8.33 14.51 -5.92
CA GLU A 52 -8.59 15.81 -5.27
C GLU A 52 -9.67 15.76 -4.17
N SER A 53 -10.58 14.79 -4.22
CA SER A 53 -11.68 14.66 -3.26
C SER A 53 -11.32 13.93 -1.96
N LEU A 54 -10.15 13.27 -1.91
CA LEU A 54 -9.73 12.44 -0.80
C LEU A 54 -8.47 12.99 -0.14
N LEU A 55 -8.30 12.72 1.15
CA LEU A 55 -7.02 12.96 1.80
C LEU A 55 -5.95 12.05 1.18
N PRO A 56 -4.70 12.52 1.04
CA PRO A 56 -3.62 11.73 0.45
C PRO A 56 -3.46 10.34 1.08
N PHE A 57 -3.66 10.22 2.40
CA PHE A 57 -3.60 8.93 3.07
C PHE A 57 -4.81 8.02 2.78
N GLU A 58 -6.01 8.56 2.59
CA GLU A 58 -7.19 7.76 2.19
C GLU A 58 -6.97 7.15 0.80
N SER A 59 -6.48 7.96 -0.15
CA SER A 59 -6.06 7.50 -1.47
C SER A 59 -4.92 6.48 -1.40
N ALA A 60 -3.99 6.64 -0.46
CA ALA A 60 -2.92 5.67 -0.23
C ALA A 60 -3.47 4.33 0.28
N LEU A 61 -4.44 4.34 1.19
CA LEU A 61 -5.12 3.14 1.68
C LEU A 61 -5.85 2.42 0.52
N LEU A 62 -6.53 3.16 -0.35
CA LEU A 62 -7.14 2.58 -1.55
C LEU A 62 -6.09 1.95 -2.48
N ALA A 63 -4.94 2.60 -2.68
CA ALA A 63 -3.84 2.03 -3.45
C ALA A 63 -3.27 0.75 -2.81
N MET A 64 -3.12 0.71 -1.48
CA MET A 64 -2.70 -0.48 -0.75
C MET A 64 -3.71 -1.64 -0.91
N LEU A 65 -5.01 -1.34 -0.83
CA LEU A 65 -6.07 -2.33 -1.06
C LEU A 65 -6.06 -2.83 -2.50
N LEU A 66 -5.85 -1.94 -3.47
CA LEU A 66 -5.77 -2.30 -4.89
C LEU A 66 -4.63 -3.29 -5.15
N GLU A 67 -3.43 -3.05 -4.60
CA GLU A 67 -2.30 -3.96 -4.77
C GLU A 67 -2.54 -5.32 -4.08
N GLN A 68 -3.18 -5.33 -2.91
CA GLN A 68 -3.58 -6.57 -2.24
C GLN A 68 -4.60 -7.36 -3.07
N SER A 69 -5.61 -6.71 -3.64
CA SER A 69 -6.60 -7.36 -4.50
C SER A 69 -5.97 -8.00 -5.73
N LYS A 70 -4.95 -7.35 -6.32
CA LYS A 70 -4.18 -7.94 -7.44
C LYS A 70 -3.40 -9.17 -7.00
N GLU A 71 -2.75 -9.11 -5.84
CA GLU A 71 -1.99 -10.24 -5.30
C GLU A 71 -2.90 -11.44 -4.99
N ILE A 72 -4.07 -11.20 -4.39
CA ILE A 72 -5.10 -12.21 -4.16
C ILE A 72 -5.53 -12.87 -5.46
N ALA A 73 -5.88 -12.08 -6.49
CA ALA A 73 -6.29 -12.63 -7.79
C ALA A 73 -5.20 -13.52 -8.44
N VAL A 74 -3.93 -13.11 -8.33
CA VAL A 74 -2.79 -13.90 -8.82
C VAL A 74 -2.63 -15.19 -8.02
N LEU A 75 -2.80 -15.15 -6.69
CA LEU A 75 -2.72 -16.33 -5.84
C LEU A 75 -3.87 -17.31 -6.12
N GLU A 76 -5.09 -16.80 -6.30
CA GLU A 76 -6.27 -17.61 -6.68
C GLU A 76 -6.02 -18.35 -7.99
N GLN A 77 -5.50 -17.68 -9.01
CA GLN A 77 -5.16 -18.31 -10.29
C GLN A 77 -4.12 -19.43 -10.11
N LYS A 78 -3.05 -19.17 -9.35
CA LYS A 78 -2.01 -20.19 -9.08
C LYS A 78 -2.57 -21.39 -8.34
N VAL A 79 -3.45 -21.17 -7.37
CA VAL A 79 -4.12 -22.26 -6.64
C VAL A 79 -4.98 -23.08 -7.60
N GLU A 80 -5.74 -22.45 -8.48
CA GLU A 80 -6.56 -23.14 -9.47
C GLU A 80 -5.70 -24.00 -10.43
N GLU A 81 -4.58 -23.46 -10.91
CA GLU A 81 -3.62 -24.18 -11.77
C GLU A 81 -3.02 -25.40 -11.06
N LEU A 82 -2.64 -25.26 -9.78
CA LEU A 82 -2.12 -26.37 -8.97
C LEU A 82 -3.17 -27.45 -8.74
N ILE A 83 -4.43 -27.07 -8.47
CA ILE A 83 -5.54 -28.02 -8.31
C ILE A 83 -5.77 -28.81 -9.60
N LYS A 84 -5.79 -28.14 -10.76
CA LYS A 84 -5.94 -28.80 -12.08
C LYS A 84 -4.82 -29.80 -12.34
N LYS A 85 -3.57 -29.44 -12.04
CA LYS A 85 -2.40 -30.31 -12.24
C LYS A 85 -2.40 -31.56 -11.35
N ASN A 86 -2.95 -31.47 -10.13
CA ASN A 86 -3.04 -32.61 -9.22
C ASN A 86 -4.26 -33.50 -9.47
N SER A 87 -5.22 -33.06 -10.29
CA SER A 87 -6.47 -33.78 -10.57
C SER A 87 -6.45 -34.55 -11.90
N GLY A 88 -5.36 -34.47 -12.67
CA GLY A 88 -5.13 -35.22 -13.91
C GLY A 88 -3.91 -36.11 -13.80
#